data_AF-A0AAV8ZRY1-F1
#
_entry.id   AF-A0AAV8ZRY1-F1
#
_cell.length_a   1.000
_cell.length_b   1.000
_cell.length_c   1.000
_cell.angle_alpha   90.00
_cell.angle_beta   90.00
_cell.angle_gamma   90.00
#
_symmetry.space_group_name_H-M   'P 1'
#
loop_
_entity.id
_entity.type
_entity.pdbx_description
1 polymer ?
#
loop_
_entity_poly.entity_id
_entity_poly.type
_entity_poly.pdbx_seq_one_letter_code
_entity_poly.pdbx_strand_id
1 'polypeptide(L)'
;MRHKKFSNLLKYLSVTFIGTSAGWAYYQIKKTQCVLETAVDTSVLKVKGTTLQQEESHVEEFVQMQPFYPYEKSNLFRNTLDSLKFAYARRLVRLANSDNKSFRIKAVRQLGKVQHLDKWHCALLANMIDPRTAVGLARSGDVDKRLFMEPPLRYHNYNRDMIDNSHIVDHDSSSLELSKFILSESDVLPKCLESLLHHSSLEKYTKDIVDLNGLPLLMEIHHRYKNDINITIKLCQILSFMSFNRSLLQPIHKSGWIGVLSEWVNHKDIRISVPAARALANLDVDNDLTYSRRLYPLHPLLRTSRDQEVDVIFVHGLLGGVFYTWRQRSQAPNVMSIIGKNKKKEIILSGIEDTNPPERKTTKEFFRELKDQIDFEDICREFEIVWDDIPLKTNINAEGPYTCPGTTYDSKKNDGSLYTHCWPKDWLAVDCHNLRIIGINYETSLSMWAPICPSEKVKFTLEERSDELLGKLLGTGLGNKPIVWVTHSMGGLIVKNILCKG
;
A
#
# COMPACT_ATOMS: atom_id res chain seq x y z
N MET A 1 78.07 -7.11 -46.41
CA MET A 1 77.86 -7.72 -45.08
C MET A 1 78.15 -6.78 -43.88
N ARG A 2 77.87 -5.46 -43.96
CA ARG A 2 78.16 -4.49 -42.85
C ARG A 2 76.93 -3.79 -42.22
N HIS A 3 75.72 -3.94 -42.74
CA HIS A 3 74.54 -3.20 -42.24
C HIS A 3 73.76 -3.88 -41.09
N LYS A 4 73.89 -5.19 -40.87
CA LYS A 4 73.11 -5.91 -39.83
C LYS A 4 73.70 -5.85 -38.42
N LYS A 5 74.98 -5.49 -38.24
CA LYS A 5 75.62 -5.40 -36.90
C LYS A 5 75.33 -4.08 -36.16
N PHE A 6 75.01 -3.00 -36.86
CA PHE A 6 74.81 -1.67 -36.25
C PHE A 6 73.42 -1.50 -35.60
N SER A 7 72.39 -2.15 -36.14
CA SER A 7 71.01 -2.10 -35.63
C SER A 7 70.84 -2.76 -34.26
N ASN A 8 71.55 -3.86 -34.01
CA ASN A 8 71.47 -4.55 -32.72
C ASN A 8 72.22 -3.76 -31.62
N LEU A 9 73.34 -3.12 -31.95
CA LEU A 9 74.10 -2.31 -31.00
C LEU A 9 73.30 -1.08 -30.51
N LEU A 10 72.53 -0.43 -31.40
CA LEU A 10 71.66 0.70 -31.01
C LEU A 10 70.52 0.29 -30.08
N LYS A 11 69.95 -0.91 -30.27
CA LYS A 11 68.89 -1.44 -29.40
C LYS A 11 69.38 -1.78 -28.00
N TYR A 12 70.61 -2.31 -27.87
CA TYR A 12 71.18 -2.58 -26.55
C TYR A 12 71.53 -1.28 -25.81
N LEU A 13 72.05 -0.27 -26.52
CA LEU A 13 72.34 1.05 -25.95
C LEU A 13 71.07 1.79 -25.47
N SER A 14 69.95 1.69 -26.19
CA SER A 14 68.68 2.31 -25.76
C SER A 14 68.08 1.64 -24.51
N VAL A 15 68.21 0.32 -24.38
CA VAL A 15 67.70 -0.42 -23.21
C VAL A 15 68.54 -0.14 -21.96
N THR A 16 69.87 -0.02 -22.11
CA THR A 16 70.74 0.36 -20.98
C THR A 16 70.49 1.78 -20.50
N PHE A 17 70.22 2.73 -21.41
CA PHE A 17 69.95 4.12 -21.04
C PHE A 17 68.64 4.28 -20.24
N ILE A 18 67.57 3.59 -20.67
CA ILE A 18 66.25 3.62 -20.01
C ILE A 18 66.31 2.94 -18.63
N GLY A 19 67.05 1.84 -18.51
CA GLY A 19 67.26 1.15 -17.23
C GLY A 19 67.99 2.03 -16.21
N THR A 20 69.04 2.73 -16.64
CA THR A 20 69.79 3.65 -15.75
C THR A 20 69.00 4.89 -15.35
N SER A 21 68.17 5.45 -16.24
CA SER A 21 67.33 6.62 -15.91
C SER A 21 66.20 6.27 -14.94
N ALA A 22 65.58 5.09 -15.10
CA ALA A 22 64.52 4.63 -14.20
C ALA A 22 65.06 4.30 -12.79
N GLY A 23 66.25 3.67 -12.72
CA GLY A 23 66.93 3.42 -11.45
C GLY A 23 67.34 4.71 -10.72
N TRP A 24 67.83 5.70 -11.48
CA TRP A 24 68.17 7.01 -10.92
C TRP A 24 66.94 7.78 -10.41
N ALA A 25 65.82 7.76 -11.15
CA ALA A 25 64.57 8.37 -10.71
C ALA A 25 64.01 7.70 -9.44
N TYR A 26 64.03 6.37 -9.37
CA TYR A 26 63.61 5.63 -8.18
C TYR A 26 64.48 5.98 -6.96
N TYR A 27 65.80 6.07 -7.15
CA TYR A 27 66.73 6.50 -6.11
C TYR A 27 66.45 7.93 -5.63
N GLN A 28 66.17 8.86 -6.55
CA GLN A 28 65.82 10.24 -6.17
C GLN A 28 64.52 10.33 -5.40
N ILE A 29 63.47 9.58 -5.80
CA ILE A 29 62.18 9.54 -5.09
C ILE A 29 62.35 9.00 -3.66
N LYS A 30 63.12 7.92 -3.47
CA LYS A 30 63.37 7.39 -2.13
C LYS A 30 64.17 8.37 -1.26
N LYS A 31 65.11 9.09 -1.87
CA LYS A 31 65.91 10.09 -1.16
C LYS A 31 65.07 11.29 -0.74
N THR A 32 64.19 11.81 -1.61
CA THR A 32 63.27 12.89 -1.24
C THR A 32 62.23 12.46 -0.22
N GLN A 33 61.73 11.23 -0.27
CA GLN A 33 60.83 10.70 0.74
C GLN A 33 61.49 10.67 2.13
N CYS A 34 62.73 10.16 2.23
CA CYS A 34 63.46 10.12 3.48
C CYS A 34 63.76 11.52 4.04
N VAL A 35 64.11 12.48 3.16
CA VAL A 35 64.32 13.88 3.57
C VAL A 35 63.01 14.53 4.04
N LEU A 36 61.88 14.28 3.38
CA LEU A 36 60.57 14.81 3.79
C LEU A 36 60.10 14.21 5.12
N GLU A 37 60.29 12.90 5.33
CA GLU A 37 59.95 12.22 6.58
C GLU A 37 60.83 12.68 7.76
N THR A 38 62.04 13.19 7.49
CA THR A 38 62.96 13.71 8.53
C THR A 38 62.81 15.21 8.75
N ALA A 39 62.36 15.97 7.73
CA ALA A 39 62.21 17.43 7.79
C ALA A 39 60.87 17.89 8.36
N VAL A 40 59.84 17.03 8.37
CA VAL A 40 58.51 17.36 8.90
C VAL A 40 58.33 16.68 10.25
N ASP A 41 58.37 17.47 11.32
CA ASP A 41 58.04 17.00 12.65
C ASP A 41 56.54 16.67 12.75
N THR A 42 56.22 15.37 12.60
CA THR A 42 54.84 14.86 12.61
C THR A 42 54.20 14.91 14.01
N SER A 43 54.94 15.33 15.05
CA SER A 43 54.42 15.51 16.41
C SER A 43 53.43 16.68 16.51
N VAL A 44 53.50 17.69 15.64
CA VAL A 44 52.58 18.85 15.63
C VAL A 44 51.14 18.45 15.24
N LEU A 45 50.97 17.37 14.47
CA LEU A 45 49.64 16.84 14.12
C LEU A 45 48.95 16.13 15.29
N LYS A 46 49.70 15.69 16.31
CA LYS A 46 49.13 15.07 17.53
C LYS A 46 48.70 16.09 18.57
N VAL A 47 49.22 17.32 18.53
CA VAL A 47 48.93 18.38 19.51
C VAL A 47 47.61 19.11 19.22
N LYS A 48 47.09 19.03 17.98
CA LYS A 48 45.83 19.69 17.58
C LYS A 48 44.56 18.87 17.82
N GLY A 49 44.67 17.68 18.44
CA GLY A 49 43.54 16.77 18.67
C GLY A 49 42.71 17.05 19.93
N THR A 50 43.07 18.03 20.75
CA THR A 50 42.38 18.30 22.01
C THR A 50 42.15 19.78 22.18
N THR A 51 40.86 20.16 22.24
CA THR A 51 40.31 21.48 22.59
C THR A 51 40.17 22.46 21.43
N LEU A 52 38.98 22.50 20.83
CA LEU A 52 38.17 23.71 20.68
C LEU A 52 36.72 23.29 20.42
N GLN A 53 35.84 23.63 21.36
CA GLN A 53 34.40 23.45 21.32
C GLN A 53 33.73 24.59 20.52
N GLN A 54 32.75 24.19 19.70
CA GLN A 54 31.49 24.88 19.35
C GLN A 54 31.46 26.10 18.40
N GLU A 55 30.92 25.87 17.20
CA GLU A 55 29.67 26.47 16.70
C GLU A 55 29.12 25.58 15.55
N GLU A 56 28.07 24.81 15.84
CA GLU A 56 27.48 23.79 14.93
C GLU A 56 26.61 24.44 13.85
N SER A 57 27.06 24.36 12.60
CA SER A 57 26.17 24.30 11.44
C SER A 57 26.05 22.84 11.03
N HIS A 58 24.88 22.23 11.24
CA HIS A 58 24.64 20.82 10.95
C HIS A 58 24.69 20.54 9.44
N VAL A 59 25.90 20.32 8.93
CA VAL A 59 26.15 19.50 7.75
C VAL A 59 26.09 18.05 8.23
N GLU A 60 25.07 17.31 7.81
CA GLU A 60 24.93 15.88 8.12
C GLU A 60 26.19 15.13 7.67
N GLU A 61 27.04 14.82 8.65
CA GLU A 61 28.19 13.95 8.50
C GLU A 61 27.68 12.57 8.07
N PHE A 62 28.09 12.12 6.89
CA PHE A 62 27.82 10.78 6.40
C PHE A 62 28.41 9.77 7.38
N VAL A 63 27.57 9.27 8.30
CA VAL A 63 27.87 8.06 9.07
C VAL A 63 28.07 6.94 8.07
N GLN A 64 29.33 6.54 7.87
CA GLN A 64 29.67 5.28 7.21
C GLN A 64 29.16 4.15 8.10
N MET A 65 27.88 3.79 7.95
CA MET A 65 27.35 2.56 8.53
C MET A 65 28.09 1.39 7.87
N GLN A 66 29.01 0.76 8.61
CA GLN A 66 29.46 -0.58 8.24
C GLN A 66 28.23 -1.50 8.24
N PRO A 67 27.96 -2.25 7.16
CA PRO A 67 26.84 -3.17 7.15
C PRO A 67 27.08 -4.25 8.21
N PHE A 68 26.18 -4.31 9.19
CA PHE A 68 26.13 -5.33 10.24
C PHE A 68 25.60 -6.65 9.65
N TYR A 69 26.38 -7.28 8.76
CA TYR A 69 26.10 -8.65 8.29
C TYR A 69 27.40 -9.45 8.29
N PRO A 70 27.49 -10.53 9.11
CA PRO A 70 28.64 -11.42 9.04
C PRO A 70 28.68 -12.08 7.66
N TYR A 71 29.75 -11.82 6.91
CA TYR A 71 30.01 -12.45 5.61
C TYR A 71 30.58 -13.85 5.84
N GLU A 72 29.73 -14.87 5.81
CA GLU A 72 30.19 -16.26 5.80
C GLU A 72 30.66 -16.65 4.40
N LYS A 73 31.96 -16.94 4.27
CA LYS A 73 32.54 -17.52 3.06
C LYS A 73 31.96 -18.92 2.85
N SER A 74 30.94 -19.05 2.00
CA SER A 74 30.57 -20.33 1.39
C SER A 74 31.00 -20.38 -0.08
N ASN A 75 31.43 -21.56 -0.53
CA ASN A 75 31.78 -22.01 -1.89
C ASN A 75 32.04 -20.94 -2.99
N LEU A 76 33.28 -20.93 -3.52
CA LEU A 76 33.77 -20.07 -4.62
C LEU A 76 32.81 -19.93 -5.81
N PHE A 77 32.18 -21.03 -6.26
CA PHE A 77 31.23 -21.00 -7.39
C PHE A 77 29.92 -20.26 -7.07
N ARG A 78 29.38 -20.40 -5.86
CA ARG A 78 28.18 -19.65 -5.43
C ARG A 78 28.47 -18.15 -5.42
N ASN A 79 29.62 -17.75 -4.88
CA ASN A 79 30.04 -16.34 -4.83
C ASN A 79 30.14 -15.70 -6.22
N THR A 80 30.64 -16.43 -7.23
CA THR A 80 30.70 -15.89 -8.60
C THR A 80 29.31 -15.68 -9.21
N LEU A 81 28.39 -16.65 -9.06
CA LEU A 81 27.03 -16.53 -9.57
C LEU A 81 26.25 -15.43 -8.84
N ASP A 82 26.39 -15.32 -7.52
CA ASP A 82 25.70 -14.30 -6.73
C ASP A 82 26.25 -12.89 -7.02
N SER A 83 27.56 -12.77 -7.28
CA SER A 83 28.14 -11.51 -7.76
C SER A 83 27.62 -11.08 -9.14
N LEU A 84 27.40 -12.04 -10.06
CA LEU A 84 26.83 -11.78 -11.38
C LEU A 84 25.35 -11.40 -11.29
N LYS A 85 24.57 -12.13 -10.48
CA LYS A 85 23.16 -11.78 -10.19
C LYS A 85 23.05 -10.38 -9.59
N PHE A 86 23.92 -10.05 -8.64
CA PHE A 86 23.95 -8.72 -8.05
C PHE A 86 24.34 -7.64 -9.06
N ALA A 87 25.37 -7.89 -9.89
CA ALA A 87 25.75 -6.96 -10.96
C ALA A 87 24.60 -6.73 -11.95
N TYR A 88 23.87 -7.79 -12.30
CA TYR A 88 22.67 -7.70 -13.14
C TYR A 88 21.55 -6.90 -12.46
N ALA A 89 21.20 -7.22 -11.21
CA ALA A 89 20.19 -6.49 -10.43
C ALA A 89 20.55 -5.00 -10.26
N ARG A 90 21.82 -4.69 -9.99
CA ARG A 90 22.33 -3.32 -9.90
C ARG A 90 22.22 -2.58 -11.23
N ARG A 91 22.47 -3.25 -12.35
CA ARG A 91 22.26 -2.68 -13.69
C ARG A 91 20.77 -2.42 -13.96
N LEU A 92 19.88 -3.32 -13.55
CA LEU A 92 18.44 -3.12 -13.65
C LEU A 92 17.98 -1.91 -12.83
N VAL A 93 18.46 -1.73 -11.59
CA VAL A 93 18.14 -0.55 -10.78
C VAL A 93 18.58 0.74 -11.47
N ARG A 94 19.78 0.77 -12.07
CA ARG A 94 20.23 1.95 -12.84
C ARG A 94 19.33 2.25 -14.05
N LEU A 95 18.85 1.22 -14.73
CA LEU A 95 17.89 1.39 -15.84
C LEU A 95 16.50 1.80 -15.32
N ALA A 96 16.10 1.31 -14.15
CA ALA A 96 14.85 1.66 -13.49
C ALA A 96 14.85 3.11 -12.99
N ASN A 97 16.00 3.68 -12.63
CA ASN A 97 16.13 5.09 -12.25
C ASN A 97 16.30 6.04 -13.45
N SER A 98 16.22 5.54 -14.69
CA SER A 98 16.41 6.38 -15.89
C SER A 98 15.19 7.25 -16.18
N ASP A 99 15.38 8.39 -16.85
CA ASP A 99 14.26 9.28 -17.23
C ASP A 99 13.36 8.66 -18.31
N ASN A 100 13.87 7.69 -19.08
CA ASN A 100 13.11 7.03 -20.13
C ASN A 100 12.07 6.05 -19.54
N LYS A 101 10.78 6.42 -19.64
CA LYS A 101 9.63 5.63 -19.18
C LYS A 101 9.64 4.18 -19.67
N SER A 102 10.00 3.93 -20.93
CA SER A 102 10.02 2.58 -21.50
C SER A 102 11.08 1.70 -20.86
N PHE A 103 12.29 2.24 -20.66
CA PHE A 103 13.37 1.52 -19.98
C PHE A 103 13.04 1.27 -18.52
N ARG A 104 12.47 2.25 -17.81
CA ARG A 104 12.03 2.03 -16.42
C ARG A 104 11.05 0.90 -16.27
N ILE A 105 9.95 0.93 -17.03
CA ILE A 105 8.87 -0.07 -16.91
C ILE A 105 9.42 -1.47 -17.21
N LYS A 106 10.26 -1.61 -18.23
CA LYS A 106 10.90 -2.89 -18.57
C LYS A 106 11.87 -3.33 -17.47
N ALA A 107 12.70 -2.44 -16.94
CA ALA A 107 13.67 -2.73 -15.90
C ALA A 107 13.00 -3.14 -14.59
N VAL A 108 11.96 -2.41 -14.15
CA VAL A 108 11.15 -2.72 -12.97
C VAL A 108 10.51 -4.10 -13.09
N ARG A 109 9.93 -4.43 -14.26
CA ARG A 109 9.33 -5.75 -14.51
C ARG A 109 10.35 -6.88 -14.41
N GLN A 110 11.58 -6.67 -14.88
CA GLN A 110 12.63 -7.68 -14.76
C GLN A 110 13.17 -7.75 -13.33
N LEU A 111 13.32 -6.62 -12.66
CA LEU A 111 13.81 -6.54 -11.29
C LEU A 111 12.86 -7.24 -10.31
N GLY A 112 11.55 -7.09 -10.50
CA GLY A 112 10.54 -7.83 -9.71
C GLY A 112 10.59 -9.35 -9.88
N LYS A 113 11.19 -9.87 -10.96
CA LYS A 113 11.39 -11.31 -11.18
C LYS A 113 12.68 -11.85 -10.56
N VAL A 114 13.58 -10.96 -10.11
CA VAL A 114 14.84 -11.39 -9.49
C VAL A 114 14.54 -11.86 -8.08
N GLN A 115 14.65 -13.16 -7.86
CA GLN A 115 14.49 -13.79 -6.55
C GLN A 115 15.85 -14.24 -5.98
N HIS A 116 15.87 -14.51 -4.67
CA HIS A 116 17.01 -15.09 -3.95
C HIS A 116 18.29 -14.24 -3.99
N LEU A 117 18.16 -12.94 -3.76
CA LEU A 117 19.30 -12.06 -3.47
C LEU A 117 19.66 -12.14 -1.96
N ASP A 118 20.95 -12.02 -1.66
CA ASP A 118 21.42 -11.96 -0.27
C ASP A 118 20.87 -10.73 0.44
N LYS A 119 20.74 -10.81 1.77
CA LYS A 119 20.16 -9.74 2.59
C LYS A 119 20.89 -8.41 2.40
N TRP A 120 22.23 -8.43 2.36
CA TRP A 120 23.03 -7.22 2.15
C TRP A 120 22.92 -6.68 0.71
N HIS A 121 22.78 -7.57 -0.29
CA HIS A 121 22.52 -7.17 -1.68
C HIS A 121 21.19 -6.42 -1.77
N CYS A 122 20.13 -6.94 -1.15
CA CYS A 122 18.82 -6.27 -1.11
C CYS A 122 18.89 -4.92 -0.40
N ALA A 123 19.54 -4.85 0.77
CA ALA A 123 19.69 -3.59 1.52
C ALA A 123 20.45 -2.52 0.71
N LEU A 124 21.49 -2.91 -0.02
CA LEU A 124 22.22 -1.97 -0.88
C LEU A 124 21.37 -1.51 -2.06
N LEU A 125 20.62 -2.42 -2.70
CA LEU A 125 19.70 -2.04 -3.79
C LEU A 125 18.56 -1.16 -3.30
N ALA A 126 17.99 -1.42 -2.12
CA ALA A 126 16.95 -0.61 -1.50
C ALA A 126 17.37 0.85 -1.33
N ASN A 127 18.62 1.09 -0.91
CA ASN A 127 19.20 2.44 -0.81
C ASN A 127 19.48 3.10 -2.17
N MET A 128 19.60 2.32 -3.25
CA MET A 128 19.83 2.83 -4.60
C MET A 128 18.53 3.09 -5.38
N ILE A 129 17.41 2.50 -4.96
CA ILE A 129 16.12 2.61 -5.63
C ILE A 129 15.53 4.00 -5.40
N ASP A 130 15.15 4.67 -6.49
CA ASP A 130 14.44 5.95 -6.40
C ASP A 130 12.95 5.73 -6.06
N PRO A 131 12.22 6.77 -5.60
CA PRO A 131 10.81 6.61 -5.23
C PRO A 131 9.91 6.12 -6.37
N ARG A 132 10.21 6.52 -7.61
CA ARG A 132 9.43 6.14 -8.80
C ARG A 132 9.57 4.64 -9.05
N THR A 133 10.79 4.13 -8.99
CA THR A 133 11.11 2.71 -9.10
C THR A 133 10.51 1.94 -7.93
N ALA A 134 10.58 2.46 -6.70
CA ALA A 134 9.98 1.83 -5.52
C ALA A 134 8.47 1.62 -5.72
N VAL A 135 7.74 2.65 -6.17
CA VAL A 135 6.30 2.50 -6.46
C VAL A 135 6.07 1.51 -7.60
N GLY A 136 6.87 1.58 -8.67
CA GLY A 136 6.77 0.65 -9.79
C GLY A 136 6.96 -0.81 -9.37
N LEU A 137 7.93 -1.07 -8.48
CA LEU A 137 8.18 -2.38 -7.89
C LEU A 137 7.03 -2.82 -6.99
N ALA A 138 6.56 -1.96 -6.08
CA ALA A 138 5.42 -2.24 -5.21
C ALA A 138 4.15 -2.59 -6.00
N ARG A 139 4.00 -2.01 -7.20
CA ARG A 139 2.89 -2.31 -8.12
C ARG A 139 3.15 -3.47 -9.08
N SER A 140 4.31 -4.12 -9.03
CA SER A 140 4.66 -5.24 -9.92
C SER A 140 4.29 -6.61 -9.33
N GLY A 141 3.77 -6.66 -8.10
CA GLY A 141 3.31 -7.89 -7.45
C GLY A 141 4.35 -8.49 -6.52
N ASP A 142 4.74 -9.74 -6.80
CA ASP A 142 5.60 -10.54 -5.92
C ASP A 142 7.07 -10.09 -5.99
N VAL A 143 7.37 -8.95 -5.36
CA VAL A 143 8.71 -8.38 -5.24
C VAL A 143 9.29 -8.69 -3.86
N ASP A 144 10.59 -8.98 -3.80
CA ASP A 144 11.31 -9.15 -2.53
C ASP A 144 11.20 -7.87 -1.69
N LYS A 145 10.49 -7.96 -0.55
CA LYS A 145 10.20 -6.85 0.34
C LYS A 145 11.45 -6.15 0.88
N ARG A 146 12.60 -6.86 0.89
CA ARG A 146 13.89 -6.32 1.34
C ARG A 146 14.49 -5.31 0.36
N LEU A 147 13.89 -5.14 -0.82
CA LEU A 147 14.25 -4.11 -1.81
C LEU A 147 13.61 -2.75 -1.51
N PHE A 148 12.74 -2.65 -0.51
CA PHE A 148 12.20 -1.37 -0.06
C PHE A 148 13.01 -0.83 1.11
N MET A 149 13.09 0.50 1.24
CA MET A 149 13.73 1.11 2.40
C MET A 149 13.01 0.71 3.68
N GLU A 150 13.78 0.22 4.65
CA GLU A 150 13.28 -0.06 5.99
C GLU A 150 12.95 1.27 6.70
N PRO A 151 11.88 1.31 7.52
CA PRO A 151 11.59 2.47 8.37
C PRO A 151 12.79 2.80 9.27
N PRO A 152 13.07 4.09 9.55
CA PRO A 152 14.17 4.51 10.42
C PRO A 152 14.25 3.74 11.75
N LEU A 153 15.47 3.43 12.22
CA LEU A 153 15.71 2.53 13.37
C LEU A 153 15.05 2.96 14.70
N ARG A 154 14.67 4.25 14.85
CA ARG A 154 13.95 4.74 16.05
C ARG A 154 12.65 3.97 16.32
N TYR A 155 12.09 3.28 15.33
CA TYR A 155 10.84 2.52 15.45
C TYR A 155 11.02 1.04 15.87
N HIS A 156 12.25 0.55 16.01
CA HIS A 156 12.52 -0.87 16.30
C HIS A 156 12.65 -1.19 17.80
N ASN A 157 12.94 -0.19 18.65
CA ASN A 157 13.38 -0.40 20.05
C ASN A 157 12.42 0.12 21.13
N TYR A 158 11.13 0.28 20.84
CA TYR A 158 10.19 0.83 21.84
C TYR A 158 9.61 -0.27 22.74
N ASN A 159 9.99 -0.26 24.01
CA ASN A 159 9.39 -1.11 25.06
C ASN A 159 7.96 -0.64 25.35
N ARG A 160 7.02 -1.59 25.50
CA ARG A 160 5.59 -1.33 25.75
C ARG A 160 5.30 -0.65 27.09
N ASP A 161 6.26 -0.67 28.02
CA ASP A 161 6.05 -0.39 29.44
C ASP A 161 6.36 1.07 29.86
N MET A 162 6.67 1.97 28.92
CA MET A 162 7.05 3.36 29.22
C MET A 162 6.09 4.41 28.62
N ILE A 163 4.78 4.19 28.69
CA ILE A 163 3.82 5.26 28.39
C ILE A 163 2.84 5.37 29.54
N ASP A 164 3.13 6.33 30.41
CA ASP A 164 2.16 6.92 31.30
C ASP A 164 1.36 7.96 30.49
N ASN A 165 0.13 7.60 30.10
CA ASN A 165 -0.78 8.51 29.40
C ASN A 165 -1.42 9.55 30.34
N SER A 166 -1.02 9.58 31.62
CA SER A 166 -1.50 10.50 32.64
C SER A 166 -1.34 11.98 32.27
N HIS A 167 -0.42 12.33 31.37
CA HIS A 167 -0.07 13.73 31.08
C HIS A 167 -0.72 14.34 29.83
N ILE A 168 -1.58 13.64 29.08
CA ILE A 168 -2.27 14.26 27.92
C ILE A 168 -3.45 15.14 28.36
N VAL A 169 -4.01 14.88 29.55
CA VAL A 169 -5.21 15.59 30.05
C VAL A 169 -4.87 16.81 30.92
N ASP A 170 -3.63 16.87 31.40
CA ASP A 170 -3.14 17.97 32.22
C ASP A 170 -2.34 18.94 31.36
N HIS A 171 -3.02 19.83 30.63
CA HIS A 171 -2.65 21.25 30.50
C HIS A 171 -3.60 21.98 29.54
N ASP A 172 -4.10 23.10 30.05
CA ASP A 172 -4.74 24.23 29.35
C ASP A 172 -6.12 24.03 28.71
N SER A 173 -6.85 25.14 28.63
CA SER A 173 -8.29 25.31 28.36
C SER A 173 -8.89 24.52 27.17
N SER A 174 -8.05 23.95 26.30
CA SER A 174 -8.37 22.94 25.28
C SER A 174 -8.87 21.60 25.85
N SER A 175 -8.49 21.23 27.08
CA SER A 175 -8.91 20.00 27.75
C SER A 175 -10.40 19.99 28.12
N LEU A 176 -10.99 21.17 28.38
CA LEU A 176 -12.41 21.34 28.73
C LEU A 176 -13.38 21.12 27.56
N GLU A 177 -12.96 21.38 26.31
CA GLU A 177 -13.77 21.09 25.12
C GLU A 177 -13.52 19.67 24.60
N LEU A 178 -12.28 19.17 24.68
CA LEU A 178 -11.93 17.80 24.26
C LEU A 178 -12.53 16.73 25.20
N SER A 179 -12.62 17.01 26.50
CA SER A 179 -13.27 16.12 27.48
C SER A 179 -14.76 15.87 27.20
N LYS A 180 -15.45 16.74 26.45
CA LYS A 180 -16.84 16.49 26.00
C LYS A 180 -16.94 15.38 24.95
N PHE A 181 -15.87 15.13 24.20
CA PHE A 181 -15.83 14.18 23.08
C PHE A 181 -15.01 12.92 23.39
N ILE A 182 -14.00 13.04 24.25
CA ILE A 182 -13.13 11.94 24.69
C ILE A 182 -13.62 11.48 26.06
N LEU A 183 -14.38 10.38 26.06
CA LEU A 183 -14.98 9.83 27.28
C LEU A 183 -14.06 8.84 28.00
N SER A 184 -13.04 8.32 27.30
CA SER A 184 -12.05 7.41 27.85
C SER A 184 -10.68 7.62 27.20
N GLU A 185 -9.62 7.27 27.92
CA GLU A 185 -8.24 7.25 27.39
C GLU A 185 -8.13 6.37 26.13
N SER A 186 -8.90 5.28 26.08
CA SER A 186 -8.96 4.39 24.91
C SER A 186 -9.59 5.01 23.67
N ASP A 187 -10.36 6.10 23.81
CA ASP A 187 -10.99 6.80 22.69
C ASP A 187 -10.08 7.87 22.06
N VAL A 188 -9.01 8.30 22.76
CA VAL A 188 -8.13 9.40 22.31
C VAL A 188 -7.55 9.08 20.93
N LEU A 189 -6.83 7.96 20.81
CA LEU A 189 -6.14 7.60 19.57
C LEU A 189 -7.10 7.39 18.39
N PRO A 190 -8.20 6.61 18.51
CA PRO A 190 -9.20 6.49 17.45
C PRO A 190 -9.77 7.84 17.00
N LYS A 191 -10.05 8.75 17.93
CA LYS A 191 -10.60 10.08 17.61
C LYS A 191 -9.57 10.99 16.95
N CYS A 192 -8.32 10.97 17.40
CA CYS A 192 -7.22 11.68 16.74
C CYS A 192 -7.00 11.16 15.32
N LEU A 193 -7.01 9.84 15.10
CA LEU A 193 -6.90 9.25 13.77
C LEU A 193 -8.10 9.59 12.88
N GLU A 194 -9.31 9.66 13.44
CA GLU A 194 -10.51 10.09 12.72
C GLU A 194 -10.44 11.56 12.29
N SER A 195 -9.96 12.44 13.17
CA SER A 195 -9.69 13.85 12.84
C SER A 195 -8.61 13.98 11.77
N LEU A 196 -7.49 13.29 11.92
CA LEU A 196 -6.39 13.30 10.95
C LEU A 196 -6.83 12.74 9.59
N LEU A 197 -7.69 11.70 9.59
CA LEU A 197 -8.31 11.18 8.38
C LEU A 197 -9.16 12.24 7.67
N HIS A 198 -9.93 13.04 8.41
CA HIS A 198 -10.67 14.17 7.84
C HIS A 198 -9.72 15.23 7.26
N HIS A 199 -8.68 15.66 8.00
CA HIS A 199 -7.71 16.62 7.46
C HIS A 199 -6.96 16.11 6.23
N SER A 200 -6.53 14.84 6.24
CA SER A 200 -5.85 14.20 5.09
C SER A 200 -6.71 14.12 3.83
N SER A 201 -8.03 14.23 3.99
CA SER A 201 -8.98 14.21 2.88
C SER A 201 -9.08 15.52 2.12
N LEU A 202 -8.56 16.59 2.70
CA LEU A 202 -8.52 17.92 2.12
C LEU A 202 -7.09 18.20 1.65
N GLU A 203 -6.92 18.43 0.35
CA GLU A 203 -5.60 18.59 -0.29
C GLU A 203 -4.74 19.69 0.34
N LYS A 204 -5.38 20.76 0.83
CA LYS A 204 -4.70 21.89 1.46
C LYS A 204 -3.88 21.51 2.70
N TYR A 205 -4.34 20.55 3.50
CA TYR A 205 -3.68 20.18 4.76
C TYR A 205 -2.66 19.06 4.60
N THR A 206 -2.59 18.43 3.43
CA THR A 206 -1.75 17.25 3.24
C THR A 206 -0.25 17.59 3.35
N LYS A 207 0.15 18.79 2.91
CA LYS A 207 1.53 19.28 3.05
C LYS A 207 1.86 19.59 4.51
N ASP A 208 0.99 20.34 5.19
CA ASP A 208 1.14 20.68 6.61
C ASP A 208 1.32 19.43 7.49
N ILE A 209 0.54 18.36 7.24
CA ILE A 209 0.68 17.09 7.95
C ILE A 209 2.08 16.49 7.77
N VAL A 210 2.66 16.59 6.58
CA VAL A 210 4.01 16.07 6.30
C VAL A 210 5.08 16.95 6.93
N ASP A 211 4.94 18.27 6.84
CA ASP A 211 5.88 19.26 7.39
C ASP A 211 5.92 19.21 8.93
N LEU A 212 4.82 18.80 9.56
CA LEU A 212 4.72 18.55 11.01
C LEU A 212 5.11 17.12 11.41
N ASN A 213 5.93 16.44 10.60
CA ASN A 213 6.41 15.07 10.87
C ASN A 213 5.31 14.01 11.04
N GLY A 214 4.15 14.18 10.39
CA GLY A 214 3.03 13.24 10.49
C GLY A 214 3.35 11.85 9.93
N LEU A 215 4.17 11.73 8.87
CA LEU A 215 4.54 10.43 8.29
C LEU A 215 5.39 9.56 9.26
N PRO A 216 6.47 10.09 9.88
CA PRO A 216 7.15 9.48 11.01
C PRO A 216 6.23 8.99 12.13
N LEU A 217 5.31 9.86 12.58
CA LEU A 217 4.39 9.55 13.68
C LEU A 217 3.44 8.40 13.33
N LEU A 218 2.84 8.45 12.13
CA LEU A 218 1.97 7.37 11.65
C LEU A 218 2.72 6.04 11.57
N MET A 219 4.03 6.06 11.26
CA MET A 219 4.85 4.86 11.16
C MET A 219 5.09 4.27 12.55
N GLU A 220 5.31 5.11 13.56
CA GLU A 220 5.38 4.69 14.95
C GLU A 220 4.08 4.03 15.42
N ILE A 221 2.92 4.66 15.12
CA ILE A 221 1.61 4.09 15.44
C ILE A 221 1.43 2.73 14.75
N HIS A 222 1.84 2.60 13.48
CA HIS A 222 1.80 1.33 12.77
C HIS A 222 2.61 0.23 13.48
N HIS A 223 3.84 0.53 13.91
CA HIS A 223 4.67 -0.45 14.60
C HIS A 223 4.09 -0.83 15.97
N ARG A 224 3.61 0.15 16.74
CA ARG A 224 3.05 -0.07 18.08
C ARG A 224 1.75 -0.88 18.04
N TYR A 225 0.89 -0.61 17.05
CA TYR A 225 -0.44 -1.20 16.93
C TYR A 225 -0.58 -2.12 15.70
N LYS A 226 0.51 -2.79 15.29
CA LYS A 226 0.55 -3.64 14.08
C LYS A 226 -0.55 -4.71 14.03
N ASN A 227 -1.00 -5.18 15.18
CA ASN A 227 -2.03 -6.22 15.31
C ASN A 227 -3.47 -5.65 15.36
N ASP A 228 -3.63 -4.34 15.50
CA ASP A 228 -4.95 -3.70 15.48
C ASP A 228 -5.37 -3.39 14.04
N ILE A 229 -6.35 -4.14 13.56
CA ILE A 229 -6.89 -4.01 12.21
C ILE A 229 -7.60 -2.66 12.03
N ASN A 230 -8.28 -2.13 13.05
CA ASN A 230 -9.02 -0.87 12.93
C ASN A 230 -8.06 0.31 12.77
N ILE A 231 -6.98 0.33 13.56
CA ILE A 231 -5.91 1.34 13.43
C ILE A 231 -5.25 1.20 12.05
N THR A 232 -4.91 -0.02 11.64
CA THR A 232 -4.30 -0.27 10.31
C THR A 232 -5.19 0.22 9.16
N ILE A 233 -6.51 0.00 9.23
CA ILE A 233 -7.47 0.52 8.25
C ILE A 233 -7.42 2.05 8.21
N LYS A 234 -7.43 2.73 9.37
CA LYS A 234 -7.39 4.21 9.42
C LYS A 234 -6.07 4.76 8.88
N LEU A 235 -4.93 4.19 9.27
CA LEU A 235 -3.61 4.57 8.75
C LEU A 235 -3.53 4.40 7.22
N CYS A 236 -4.01 3.26 6.72
CA CYS A 236 -4.05 2.98 5.29
C CYS A 236 -4.95 3.99 4.54
N GLN A 237 -6.11 4.33 5.09
CA GLN A 237 -6.99 5.34 4.52
C GLN A 237 -6.36 6.74 4.50
N ILE A 238 -5.67 7.15 5.58
CA ILE A 238 -4.94 8.42 5.67
C ILE A 238 -3.90 8.49 4.54
N LEU A 239 -2.98 7.52 4.47
CA LEU A 239 -1.94 7.47 3.43
C LEU A 239 -2.54 7.45 2.02
N SER A 240 -3.65 6.74 1.86
CA SER A 240 -4.36 6.64 0.60
C SER A 240 -5.02 7.96 0.17
N PHE A 241 -5.49 8.80 1.10
CA PHE A 241 -5.95 10.15 0.75
C PHE A 241 -4.77 11.08 0.47
N MET A 242 -3.73 11.05 1.30
CA MET A 242 -2.53 11.86 1.11
C MET A 242 -1.84 11.58 -0.23
N SER A 243 -1.88 10.32 -0.69
CA SER A 243 -1.27 9.87 -1.95
C SER A 243 -1.78 10.59 -3.20
N PHE A 244 -2.97 11.21 -3.14
CA PHE A 244 -3.52 11.97 -4.26
C PHE A 244 -2.59 13.13 -4.65
N ASN A 245 -1.89 13.72 -3.67
CA ASN A 245 -0.84 14.69 -3.93
C ASN A 245 0.49 14.00 -4.28
N ARG A 246 0.81 13.93 -5.58
CA ARG A 246 2.05 13.33 -6.10
C ARG A 246 3.33 13.98 -5.57
N SER A 247 3.29 15.22 -5.07
CA SER A 247 4.48 15.86 -4.48
C SER A 247 4.99 15.15 -3.22
N LEU A 248 4.15 14.33 -2.58
CA LEU A 248 4.47 13.62 -1.35
C LEU A 248 5.21 12.29 -1.58
N LEU A 249 5.46 11.91 -2.84
CA LEU A 249 6.16 10.68 -3.18
C LEU A 249 7.52 10.56 -2.49
N GLN A 250 8.31 11.65 -2.47
CA GLN A 250 9.63 11.66 -1.83
C GLN A 250 9.54 11.46 -0.30
N PRO A 251 8.74 12.26 0.46
CA PRO A 251 8.52 12.03 1.89
C PRO A 251 7.99 10.63 2.24
N ILE A 252 7.02 10.11 1.48
CA ILE A 252 6.43 8.78 1.69
C ILE A 252 7.47 7.67 1.45
N HIS A 253 8.33 7.83 0.44
CA HIS A 253 9.42 6.90 0.21
C HIS A 253 10.44 6.91 1.36
N LYS A 254 10.94 8.09 1.74
CA LYS A 254 11.94 8.26 2.82
C LYS A 254 11.50 7.71 4.17
N SER A 255 10.21 7.74 4.45
CA SER A 255 9.63 7.21 5.70
C SER A 255 9.39 5.69 5.68
N GLY A 256 9.63 5.01 4.55
CA GLY A 256 9.47 3.55 4.42
C GLY A 256 8.05 3.08 4.10
N TRP A 257 7.10 4.00 3.86
CA TRP A 257 5.69 3.65 3.63
C TRP A 257 5.44 2.87 2.34
N ILE A 258 6.28 3.01 1.31
CA ILE A 258 6.09 2.27 0.04
C ILE A 258 6.20 0.75 0.26
N GLY A 259 7.13 0.30 1.09
CA GLY A 259 7.27 -1.12 1.44
C GLY A 259 6.05 -1.63 2.23
N VAL A 260 5.56 -0.85 3.20
CA VAL A 260 4.36 -1.18 3.97
C VAL A 260 3.11 -1.24 3.09
N LEU A 261 2.94 -0.27 2.19
CA LEU A 261 1.84 -0.27 1.23
C LEU A 261 1.90 -1.47 0.28
N SER A 262 3.11 -1.84 -0.19
CA SER A 262 3.32 -3.03 -1.03
C SER A 262 2.88 -4.32 -0.32
N GLU A 263 3.08 -4.40 1.00
CA GLU A 263 2.59 -5.52 1.81
C GLU A 263 1.05 -5.47 1.94
N TRP A 264 0.51 -4.30 2.24
CA TRP A 264 -0.92 -4.11 2.48
C TRP A 264 -1.79 -4.38 1.25
N VAL A 265 -1.29 -4.19 0.02
CA VAL A 265 -2.05 -4.56 -1.19
C VAL A 265 -2.45 -6.04 -1.21
N ASN A 266 -1.66 -6.92 -0.60
CA ASN A 266 -1.94 -8.36 -0.53
C ASN A 266 -2.70 -8.76 0.75
N HIS A 267 -3.16 -7.79 1.55
CA HIS A 267 -3.89 -8.06 2.78
C HIS A 267 -5.28 -8.66 2.52
N LYS A 268 -5.69 -9.64 3.34
CA LYS A 268 -6.98 -10.34 3.20
C LYS A 268 -8.19 -9.41 3.34
N ASP A 269 -8.10 -8.41 4.21
CA ASP A 269 -9.13 -7.40 4.38
C ASP A 269 -9.07 -6.36 3.25
N ILE A 270 -10.16 -6.27 2.49
CA ILE A 270 -10.36 -5.34 1.36
C ILE A 270 -10.24 -3.87 1.78
N ARG A 271 -10.55 -3.55 3.04
CA ARG A 271 -10.47 -2.19 3.59
C ARG A 271 -9.02 -1.72 3.78
N ILE A 272 -8.07 -2.64 3.69
CA ILE A 272 -6.62 -2.37 3.71
C ILE A 272 -6.05 -2.51 2.29
N SER A 273 -6.34 -3.63 1.61
CA SER A 273 -5.74 -3.88 0.29
C SER A 273 -6.17 -2.89 -0.80
N VAL A 274 -7.44 -2.51 -0.84
CA VAL A 274 -7.93 -1.57 -1.87
C VAL A 274 -7.42 -0.15 -1.64
N PRO A 275 -7.46 0.44 -0.42
CA PRO A 275 -6.85 1.76 -0.20
C PRO A 275 -5.33 1.76 -0.38
N ALA A 276 -4.62 0.67 -0.05
CA ALA A 276 -3.20 0.53 -0.32
C ALA A 276 -2.90 0.52 -1.83
N ALA A 277 -3.69 -0.23 -2.60
CA ALA A 277 -3.58 -0.27 -4.06
C ALA A 277 -3.85 1.12 -4.67
N ARG A 278 -4.86 1.82 -4.17
CA ARG A 278 -5.14 3.22 -4.54
C ARG A 278 -3.95 4.13 -4.23
N ALA A 279 -3.35 3.99 -3.05
CA ALA A 279 -2.22 4.82 -2.63
C ALA A 279 -1.03 4.65 -3.58
N LEU A 280 -0.66 3.39 -3.87
CA LEU A 280 0.39 3.09 -4.83
C LEU A 280 0.03 3.56 -6.24
N ALA A 281 -1.23 3.44 -6.65
CA ALA A 281 -1.67 3.89 -7.96
C ALA A 281 -1.55 5.40 -8.14
N ASN A 282 -1.91 6.18 -7.13
CA ASN A 282 -1.80 7.64 -7.16
C ASN A 282 -0.33 8.13 -7.14
N LEU A 283 0.54 7.42 -6.42
CA LEU A 283 1.97 7.72 -6.35
C LEU A 283 2.77 7.26 -7.59
N ASP A 284 2.14 6.51 -8.49
CA ASP A 284 2.78 5.98 -9.68
C ASP A 284 2.86 7.04 -10.78
N VAL A 285 4.02 7.68 -10.88
CA VAL A 285 4.29 8.71 -11.89
C VAL A 285 4.27 8.15 -13.32
N ASP A 286 4.46 6.85 -13.52
CA ASP A 286 4.42 6.24 -14.85
C ASP A 286 2.98 5.96 -15.31
N ASN A 287 2.01 6.08 -14.42
CA ASN A 287 0.59 5.90 -14.69
C ASN A 287 -0.13 7.25 -14.59
N ASP A 288 -0.88 7.60 -15.62
CA ASP A 288 -1.56 8.90 -15.68
C ASP A 288 -2.85 8.92 -14.84
N LEU A 289 -3.35 7.75 -14.45
CA LEU A 289 -4.56 7.62 -13.65
C LEU A 289 -4.33 8.02 -12.19
N THR A 290 -5.20 8.89 -11.68
CA THR A 290 -5.31 9.21 -10.25
C THR A 290 -6.72 8.95 -9.77
N TYR A 291 -6.85 8.42 -8.57
CA TYR A 291 -8.12 8.10 -7.93
C TYR A 291 -8.33 9.06 -6.77
N SER A 292 -9.28 9.96 -6.94
CA SER A 292 -9.66 10.92 -5.89
C SER A 292 -10.24 10.20 -4.68
N ARG A 293 -10.41 10.95 -3.58
CA ARG A 293 -11.27 10.50 -2.48
C ARG A 293 -12.64 10.10 -3.03
N ARG A 294 -13.15 8.97 -2.54
CA ARG A 294 -14.38 8.24 -2.95
C ARG A 294 -14.25 7.22 -4.06
N LEU A 295 -13.20 7.28 -4.89
CA LEU A 295 -12.96 6.27 -5.92
C LEU A 295 -12.02 5.20 -5.38
N TYR A 296 -12.41 3.94 -5.54
CA TYR A 296 -11.66 2.78 -5.05
C TYR A 296 -11.43 1.80 -6.21
N PRO A 297 -10.18 1.62 -6.67
CA PRO A 297 -9.86 0.64 -7.71
C PRO A 297 -9.98 -0.77 -7.13
N LEU A 298 -11.03 -1.50 -7.50
CA LEU A 298 -11.25 -2.88 -7.07
C LEU A 298 -10.47 -3.86 -7.96
N HIS A 299 -10.33 -3.54 -9.25
CA HIS A 299 -9.50 -4.31 -10.19
C HIS A 299 -9.03 -3.44 -11.38
N PRO A 300 -7.78 -3.57 -11.86
CA PRO A 300 -6.67 -4.29 -11.22
C PRO A 300 -6.09 -3.49 -10.05
N LEU A 301 -5.61 -4.20 -9.01
CA LEU A 301 -4.92 -3.56 -7.87
C LEU A 301 -3.47 -3.19 -8.19
N LEU A 302 -2.85 -3.92 -9.12
CA LEU A 302 -1.44 -3.82 -9.50
C LEU A 302 -1.31 -3.41 -10.97
N ARG A 303 -0.08 -3.13 -11.43
CA ARG A 303 0.17 -2.86 -12.85
C ARG A 303 -0.13 -4.11 -13.67
N THR A 304 -0.92 -3.95 -14.72
CA THR A 304 -1.21 -4.99 -15.71
C THR A 304 -0.38 -4.76 -16.97
N SER A 305 -0.15 -5.83 -17.75
CA SER A 305 0.56 -5.71 -19.03
C SER A 305 -0.37 -5.35 -20.19
N ARG A 306 -1.68 -5.52 -20.01
CA ARG A 306 -2.73 -5.20 -20.97
C ARG A 306 -3.56 -4.05 -20.43
N ASP A 307 -3.92 -3.12 -21.31
CA ASP A 307 -4.84 -2.06 -20.98
C ASP A 307 -6.26 -2.63 -20.84
N GLN A 308 -7.02 -2.07 -19.91
CA GLN A 308 -8.40 -2.46 -19.66
C GLN A 308 -9.27 -1.88 -20.77
N GLU A 309 -10.21 -2.64 -21.30
CA GLU A 309 -11.03 -2.21 -22.45
C GLU A 309 -12.36 -1.60 -22.01
N VAL A 310 -12.87 -2.00 -20.84
CA VAL A 310 -14.17 -1.59 -20.31
C VAL A 310 -14.04 -1.17 -18.85
N ASP A 311 -14.74 -0.10 -18.49
CA ASP A 311 -14.87 0.36 -17.11
C ASP A 311 -16.16 -0.18 -16.49
N VAL A 312 -16.08 -0.85 -15.34
CA VAL A 312 -17.25 -1.30 -14.58
C VAL A 312 -17.32 -0.56 -13.27
N ILE A 313 -18.38 0.22 -13.07
CA ILE A 313 -18.49 1.16 -11.96
C ILE A 313 -19.60 0.74 -11.01
N PHE A 314 -19.22 0.46 -9.77
CA PHE A 314 -20.12 0.03 -8.70
C PHE A 314 -20.51 1.19 -7.79
N VAL A 315 -21.81 1.49 -7.70
CA VAL A 315 -22.36 2.58 -6.91
C VAL A 315 -23.36 2.05 -5.89
N HIS A 316 -23.02 2.16 -4.60
CA HIS A 316 -23.87 1.66 -3.53
C HIS A 316 -25.12 2.53 -3.30
N GLY A 317 -26.05 2.07 -2.46
CA GLY A 317 -27.24 2.82 -2.06
C GLY A 317 -27.12 3.48 -0.70
N LEU A 318 -28.26 3.89 -0.14
CA LEU A 318 -28.34 4.51 1.19
C LEU A 318 -27.82 3.58 2.30
N LEU A 319 -27.04 4.13 3.23
CA LEU A 319 -26.33 3.38 4.29
C LEU A 319 -25.39 2.27 3.76
N GLY A 320 -25.09 2.30 2.47
CA GLY A 320 -24.18 1.39 1.82
C GLY A 320 -22.72 1.82 1.95
N GLY A 321 -21.85 1.05 1.30
CA GLY A 321 -20.45 1.40 1.15
C GLY A 321 -19.75 0.39 0.25
N VAL A 322 -18.68 0.81 -0.42
CA VAL A 322 -17.93 -0.05 -1.36
C VAL A 322 -17.49 -1.37 -0.73
N PHE A 323 -17.10 -1.34 0.55
CA PHE A 323 -16.60 -2.50 1.28
C PHE A 323 -17.69 -3.37 1.92
N TYR A 324 -18.96 -2.98 1.77
CA TYR A 324 -20.08 -3.60 2.49
C TYR A 324 -21.20 -4.04 1.56
N THR A 325 -21.56 -3.22 0.59
CA THR A 325 -22.71 -3.48 -0.30
C THR A 325 -22.45 -4.69 -1.20
N TRP A 326 -21.20 -4.94 -1.59
CA TRP A 326 -20.83 -5.95 -2.58
C TRP A 326 -20.18 -7.20 -1.97
N ARG A 327 -20.49 -7.51 -0.71
CA ARG A 327 -19.93 -8.67 0.01
C ARG A 327 -20.90 -9.86 -0.01
N GLN A 328 -20.38 -11.08 0.05
CA GLN A 328 -21.22 -12.25 0.31
C GLN A 328 -21.77 -12.19 1.73
N ARG A 329 -23.04 -12.60 1.93
CA ARG A 329 -23.66 -12.62 3.25
C ARG A 329 -23.04 -13.77 4.07
N SER A 330 -22.46 -13.44 5.22
CA SER A 330 -21.93 -14.45 6.15
C SER A 330 -23.07 -15.23 6.82
N GLN A 331 -22.85 -16.53 7.07
CA GLN A 331 -23.75 -17.37 7.87
C GLN A 331 -23.57 -17.16 9.38
N ALA A 332 -22.46 -16.55 9.82
CA ALA A 332 -22.22 -16.23 11.23
C ALA A 332 -22.74 -14.82 11.58
N PRO A 333 -23.27 -14.60 12.80
CA PRO A 333 -23.81 -13.32 13.27
C PRO A 333 -22.70 -12.31 13.61
N ASN A 334 -21.58 -12.32 12.89
CA ASN A 334 -20.64 -11.20 12.93
C ASN A 334 -21.15 -10.13 11.98
N VAL A 335 -22.11 -9.37 12.48
CA VAL A 335 -22.39 -8.03 11.99
C VAL A 335 -21.07 -7.26 12.10
N MET A 336 -20.33 -7.17 10.99
CA MET A 336 -19.31 -6.13 10.86
C MET A 336 -20.03 -4.81 11.09
N SER A 337 -19.92 -4.32 12.31
CA SER A 337 -20.52 -3.09 12.78
C SER A 337 -20.24 -2.00 11.76
N ILE A 338 -21.30 -1.28 11.39
CA ILE A 338 -21.22 0.01 10.71
C ILE A 338 -20.17 0.81 11.46
N ILE A 339 -19.08 1.15 10.78
CA ILE A 339 -18.01 2.00 11.33
C ILE A 339 -18.68 3.21 12.00
N GLY A 340 -18.57 3.32 13.33
CA GLY A 340 -18.84 4.57 14.04
C GLY A 340 -19.93 4.62 15.11
N LYS A 341 -20.54 3.51 15.57
CA LYS A 341 -21.30 3.55 16.84
C LYS A 341 -20.57 2.78 17.93
N ASN A 342 -19.91 3.54 18.81
CA ASN A 342 -19.41 3.05 20.09
C ASN A 342 -20.54 2.27 20.77
N LYS A 343 -20.23 1.08 21.30
CA LYS A 343 -21.07 0.40 22.28
C LYS A 343 -21.16 1.31 23.51
N LYS A 344 -22.05 2.31 23.51
CA LYS A 344 -22.63 2.75 24.78
C LYS A 344 -23.40 1.53 25.27
N LYS A 345 -22.92 0.93 26.36
CA LYS A 345 -23.78 0.16 27.26
C LYS A 345 -24.95 1.08 27.56
N GLU A 346 -26.09 0.87 26.90
CA GLU A 346 -27.33 1.44 27.39
C GLU A 346 -27.53 0.84 28.78
N ILE A 347 -27.38 1.74 29.75
CA ILE A 347 -27.84 1.56 31.11
C ILE A 347 -29.30 1.18 30.98
N ILE A 348 -29.61 -0.04 31.40
CA ILE A 348 -30.94 -0.60 31.51
C ILE A 348 -31.76 0.38 32.35
N LEU A 349 -32.63 1.16 31.70
CA LEU A 349 -33.84 1.63 32.36
C LEU A 349 -34.79 0.43 32.37
N SER A 350 -34.86 -0.20 33.53
CA SER A 350 -35.81 -1.26 33.85
C SER A 350 -37.24 -0.78 33.61
N GLY A 351 -38.01 -1.53 32.82
CA GLY A 351 -39.46 -1.52 32.92
C GLY A 351 -40.25 -1.36 31.63
N ILE A 352 -39.92 -2.09 30.54
CA ILE A 352 -40.91 -2.51 29.54
C ILE A 352 -40.51 -3.93 29.09
N GLU A 353 -41.38 -4.91 29.32
CA GLU A 353 -41.26 -6.25 28.74
C GLU A 353 -41.52 -6.16 27.23
N ASP A 354 -40.49 -5.86 26.45
CA ASP A 354 -40.54 -6.00 24.99
C ASP A 354 -40.06 -7.40 24.61
N THR A 355 -41.04 -8.21 24.19
CA THR A 355 -40.81 -9.47 23.49
C THR A 355 -39.81 -9.27 22.35
N ASN A 356 -38.68 -9.99 22.42
CA ASN A 356 -37.72 -10.04 21.31
C ASN A 356 -38.48 -10.40 20.02
N PRO A 357 -38.34 -9.63 18.92
CA PRO A 357 -38.88 -10.06 17.64
C PRO A 357 -38.23 -11.40 17.28
N PRO A 358 -38.99 -12.37 16.76
CA PRO A 358 -38.44 -13.70 16.48
C PRO A 358 -37.30 -13.54 15.46
N GLU A 359 -36.17 -14.18 15.76
CA GLU A 359 -35.07 -14.31 14.80
C GLU A 359 -35.64 -14.79 13.46
N ARG A 360 -35.40 -14.04 12.39
CA ARG A 360 -35.81 -14.45 11.04
C ARG A 360 -35.05 -15.72 10.69
N LYS A 361 -35.75 -16.86 10.77
CA LYS A 361 -35.28 -18.18 10.36
C LYS A 361 -34.65 -18.07 8.98
N THR A 362 -33.43 -18.56 8.85
CA THR A 362 -32.77 -18.68 7.55
C THR A 362 -33.55 -19.65 6.67
N THR A 363 -33.48 -19.50 5.34
CA THR A 363 -34.10 -20.45 4.39
C THR A 363 -33.74 -21.91 4.73
N LYS A 364 -32.52 -22.13 5.24
CA LYS A 364 -32.03 -23.43 5.71
C LYS A 364 -32.75 -23.97 6.94
N GLU A 365 -33.06 -23.12 7.91
CA GLU A 365 -33.81 -23.48 9.11
C GLU A 365 -35.28 -23.73 8.79
N PHE A 366 -35.86 -22.89 7.92
CA PHE A 366 -37.20 -23.09 7.39
C PHE A 366 -37.36 -24.45 6.69
N PHE A 367 -36.44 -24.81 5.79
CA PHE A 367 -36.49 -26.10 5.10
C PHE A 367 -36.20 -27.29 6.02
N ARG A 368 -35.36 -27.12 7.06
CA ARG A 368 -35.11 -28.19 8.05
C ARG A 368 -36.33 -28.45 8.92
N GLU A 369 -37.01 -27.39 9.35
CA GLU A 369 -38.23 -27.47 10.15
C GLU A 369 -39.41 -28.04 9.35
N LEU A 370 -39.49 -27.73 8.05
CA LEU A 370 -40.41 -28.37 7.11
C LEU A 370 -40.11 -29.86 6.92
N LYS A 371 -38.82 -30.24 6.91
CA LYS A 371 -38.38 -31.64 6.80
C LYS A 371 -38.79 -32.49 8.00
N ASP A 372 -38.89 -31.88 9.17
CA ASP A 372 -39.30 -32.56 10.40
C ASP A 372 -40.82 -32.64 10.59
N GLN A 373 -41.62 -31.90 9.79
CA GLN A 373 -43.07 -31.76 9.98
C GLN A 373 -43.95 -32.41 8.89
N ILE A 374 -43.39 -32.79 7.74
CA ILE A 374 -44.11 -33.35 6.59
C ILE A 374 -43.27 -34.46 5.95
N ASP A 375 -43.89 -35.46 5.27
CA ASP A 375 -43.19 -36.41 4.39
C ASP A 375 -42.44 -35.65 3.28
N PHE A 376 -41.24 -35.19 3.62
CA PHE A 376 -40.43 -34.26 2.83
C PHE A 376 -39.99 -34.87 1.50
N GLU A 377 -39.94 -36.21 1.43
CA GLU A 377 -39.65 -36.94 0.19
C GLU A 377 -40.73 -36.76 -0.89
N ASP A 378 -42.01 -36.66 -0.52
CA ASP A 378 -43.10 -36.51 -1.49
C ASP A 378 -43.20 -35.07 -1.99
N ILE A 379 -42.99 -34.07 -1.14
CA ILE A 379 -42.89 -32.67 -1.56
C ILE A 379 -41.66 -32.49 -2.45
N CYS A 380 -40.48 -32.97 -2.07
CA CYS A 380 -39.25 -32.80 -2.85
C CYS A 380 -39.28 -33.45 -4.25
N ARG A 381 -40.22 -34.37 -4.52
CA ARG A 381 -40.45 -34.92 -5.87
C ARG A 381 -41.18 -33.94 -6.81
N GLU A 382 -41.96 -33.00 -6.27
CA GLU A 382 -42.74 -32.02 -7.04
C GLU A 382 -41.99 -30.70 -7.28
N PHE A 383 -40.90 -30.45 -6.56
CA PHE A 383 -40.14 -29.20 -6.64
C PHE A 383 -38.76 -29.40 -7.27
N GLU A 384 -38.43 -28.52 -8.21
CA GLU A 384 -37.09 -28.27 -8.68
C GLU A 384 -36.41 -27.21 -7.80
N ILE A 385 -35.22 -27.52 -7.28
CA ILE A 385 -34.39 -26.63 -6.48
C ILE A 385 -33.31 -26.03 -7.37
N VAL A 386 -33.24 -24.70 -7.40
CA VAL A 386 -32.15 -23.95 -8.04
C VAL A 386 -30.87 -24.14 -7.21
N TRP A 387 -29.80 -24.64 -7.84
CA TRP A 387 -28.58 -25.04 -7.14
C TRP A 387 -27.90 -23.92 -6.34
N ASP A 388 -27.84 -22.74 -6.93
CA ASP A 388 -27.10 -21.58 -6.44
C ASP A 388 -27.89 -20.31 -6.84
N ASP A 389 -27.91 -19.26 -6.01
CA ASP A 389 -28.58 -17.98 -6.33
C ASP A 389 -28.06 -17.37 -7.66
N ILE A 390 -26.85 -17.77 -8.08
CA ILE A 390 -26.23 -17.43 -9.35
C ILE A 390 -25.83 -18.74 -10.03
N PRO A 391 -26.26 -19.01 -11.29
CA PRO A 391 -25.90 -20.24 -11.99
C PRO A 391 -24.39 -20.34 -12.20
N LEU A 392 -23.77 -21.30 -11.54
CA LEU A 392 -22.34 -21.62 -11.73
C LEU A 392 -22.15 -22.25 -13.12
N LYS A 393 -21.08 -21.85 -13.83
CA LYS A 393 -20.73 -22.36 -15.18
C LYS A 393 -21.78 -22.09 -16.26
N THR A 394 -22.47 -20.94 -16.19
CA THR A 394 -23.34 -20.50 -17.29
C THR A 394 -22.55 -20.35 -18.59
N ASN A 395 -23.19 -20.64 -19.72
CA ASN A 395 -22.63 -20.49 -21.06
C ASN A 395 -23.42 -19.43 -21.86
N ILE A 396 -22.94 -19.11 -23.07
CA ILE A 396 -23.56 -18.07 -23.90
C ILE A 396 -25.00 -18.40 -24.30
N ASN A 397 -25.38 -19.68 -24.31
CA ASN A 397 -26.73 -20.13 -24.63
C ASN A 397 -27.63 -20.14 -23.38
N ALA A 398 -27.08 -19.87 -22.20
CA ALA A 398 -27.73 -20.10 -20.91
C ALA A 398 -28.34 -21.52 -20.83
N GLU A 399 -27.58 -22.53 -21.26
CA GLU A 399 -28.01 -23.94 -21.25
C GLU A 399 -27.29 -24.73 -20.16
N GLY A 400 -28.04 -25.28 -19.22
CA GLY A 400 -27.50 -26.19 -18.21
C GLY A 400 -28.57 -26.64 -17.21
N PRO A 401 -28.29 -27.65 -16.39
CA PRO A 401 -29.14 -27.96 -15.25
C PRO A 401 -28.90 -26.91 -14.16
N TYR A 402 -29.62 -25.78 -14.24
CA TYR A 402 -29.64 -24.75 -13.19
C TYR A 402 -30.47 -25.18 -11.98
N THR A 403 -31.29 -26.21 -12.18
CA THR A 403 -32.14 -26.84 -11.18
C THR A 403 -31.74 -28.30 -10.96
N CYS A 404 -32.18 -28.86 -9.84
CA CYS A 404 -32.20 -30.30 -9.59
C CYS A 404 -33.51 -30.67 -8.89
N PRO A 405 -34.01 -31.91 -9.06
CA PRO A 405 -35.10 -32.41 -8.23
C PRO A 405 -34.72 -32.34 -6.75
N GLY A 406 -35.65 -31.92 -5.88
CA GLY A 406 -35.37 -31.70 -4.46
C GLY A 406 -34.81 -32.92 -3.72
N THR A 407 -35.12 -34.14 -4.20
CA THR A 407 -34.57 -35.41 -3.68
C THR A 407 -33.05 -35.56 -3.88
N THR A 408 -32.51 -34.87 -4.89
CA THR A 408 -31.10 -34.88 -5.28
C THR A 408 -30.33 -33.69 -4.73
N TYR A 409 -31.02 -32.75 -4.08
CA TYR A 409 -30.40 -31.61 -3.41
C TYR A 409 -29.72 -32.11 -2.13
N ASP A 410 -28.53 -32.68 -2.31
CA ASP A 410 -27.60 -32.79 -1.21
C ASP A 410 -27.24 -31.36 -0.83
N SER A 411 -27.55 -30.99 0.42
CA SER A 411 -27.13 -29.73 0.99
C SER A 411 -25.61 -29.71 0.93
N LYS A 412 -25.05 -29.21 -0.18
CA LYS A 412 -23.61 -29.07 -0.38
C LYS A 412 -23.10 -28.54 0.94
N LYS A 413 -22.37 -29.38 1.68
CA LYS A 413 -21.50 -28.87 2.75
C LYS A 413 -20.81 -27.71 2.07
N ASN A 414 -20.99 -26.51 2.62
CA ASN A 414 -20.22 -25.35 2.21
C ASN A 414 -18.78 -25.86 2.26
N ASP A 415 -18.24 -26.25 1.12
CA ASP A 415 -16.84 -26.49 0.98
C ASP A 415 -16.30 -25.12 1.34
N GLY A 416 -15.61 -25.02 2.47
CA GLY A 416 -15.30 -23.75 3.14
C GLY A 416 -14.33 -22.87 2.34
N SER A 417 -14.31 -23.04 1.02
CA SER A 417 -13.20 -22.77 0.14
C SER A 417 -13.30 -21.44 -0.59
N LEU A 418 -14.43 -20.73 -0.71
CA LEU A 418 -14.46 -19.39 -1.36
C LEU A 418 -15.50 -18.40 -0.80
N TYR A 419 -15.38 -18.01 0.48
CA TYR A 419 -16.09 -16.81 0.96
C TYR A 419 -15.47 -15.54 0.35
N THR A 420 -16.26 -14.70 -0.30
CA THR A 420 -15.80 -13.41 -0.84
C THR A 420 -16.22 -12.22 0.04
N HIS A 421 -15.25 -11.33 0.32
CA HIS A 421 -15.53 -10.05 0.95
C HIS A 421 -15.97 -8.97 -0.06
N CYS A 422 -15.67 -9.16 -1.35
CA CYS A 422 -16.02 -8.24 -2.43
C CYS A 422 -16.11 -9.01 -3.75
N TRP A 423 -17.31 -9.49 -4.10
CA TRP A 423 -17.49 -10.31 -5.29
C TRP A 423 -17.09 -9.61 -6.61
N PRO A 424 -17.21 -8.28 -6.78
CA PRO A 424 -16.73 -7.61 -7.99
C PRO A 424 -15.22 -7.75 -8.17
N LYS A 425 -14.48 -7.78 -7.06
CA LYS A 425 -13.02 -7.97 -7.07
C LYS A 425 -12.66 -9.44 -7.24
N ASP A 426 -13.35 -10.35 -6.56
CA ASP A 426 -12.91 -11.73 -6.42
C ASP A 426 -13.47 -12.66 -7.52
N TRP A 427 -14.65 -12.38 -8.06
CA TRP A 427 -15.32 -13.22 -9.07
C TRP A 427 -15.32 -12.54 -10.44
N LEU A 428 -15.87 -11.33 -10.54
CA LEU A 428 -16.02 -10.64 -11.83
C LEU A 428 -14.68 -10.36 -12.52
N ALA A 429 -13.64 -10.06 -11.75
CA ALA A 429 -12.29 -9.87 -12.28
C ALA A 429 -11.65 -11.16 -12.82
N VAL A 430 -12.05 -12.31 -12.31
CA VAL A 430 -11.57 -13.63 -12.75
C VAL A 430 -12.31 -14.05 -14.02
N ASP A 431 -13.61 -13.80 -14.08
CA ASP A 431 -14.42 -14.12 -15.26
C ASP A 431 -14.04 -13.23 -16.46
N CYS A 432 -13.75 -11.95 -16.20
CA CYS A 432 -13.47 -10.94 -17.22
C CYS A 432 -12.16 -10.18 -16.94
N HIS A 433 -11.07 -10.60 -17.60
CA HIS A 433 -9.71 -10.12 -17.32
C HIS A 433 -9.37 -8.71 -17.85
N ASN A 434 -10.14 -8.18 -18.81
CA ASN A 434 -9.89 -6.89 -19.45
C ASN A 434 -10.68 -5.72 -18.81
N LEU A 435 -11.15 -5.88 -17.57
CA LEU A 435 -11.98 -4.87 -16.89
C LEU A 435 -11.16 -3.93 -16.02
N ARG A 436 -11.58 -2.67 -15.95
CA ARG A 436 -11.23 -1.75 -14.85
C ARG A 436 -12.46 -1.62 -13.96
N ILE A 437 -12.41 -2.21 -12.76
CA ILE A 437 -13.53 -2.23 -11.82
C ILE A 437 -13.29 -1.18 -10.73
N ILE A 438 -14.21 -0.24 -10.58
CA ILE A 438 -14.11 0.87 -9.63
C ILE A 438 -15.35 0.90 -8.73
N GLY A 439 -15.13 0.94 -7.43
CA GLY A 439 -16.18 1.20 -6.44
C GLY A 439 -16.24 2.69 -6.08
N ILE A 440 -17.44 3.25 -6.03
CA ILE A 440 -17.71 4.61 -5.57
C ILE A 440 -18.24 4.58 -4.15
N ASN A 441 -17.56 5.25 -3.22
CA ASN A 441 -17.98 5.38 -1.83
C ASN A 441 -18.36 6.82 -1.52
N TYR A 442 -19.66 7.09 -1.36
CA TYR A 442 -20.16 8.44 -1.06
C TYR A 442 -20.93 8.45 0.26
N GLU A 443 -20.93 9.60 0.93
CA GLU A 443 -21.56 9.74 2.23
C GLU A 443 -23.09 9.78 2.06
N THR A 444 -23.74 8.80 2.69
CA THR A 444 -25.20 8.72 2.78
C THR A 444 -25.61 8.70 4.24
N SER A 445 -26.49 9.61 4.62
CA SER A 445 -27.06 9.68 5.95
C SER A 445 -28.57 9.84 5.85
N LEU A 446 -29.30 9.08 6.67
CA LEU A 446 -30.75 9.22 6.79
C LEU A 446 -31.17 10.57 7.40
N SER A 447 -30.34 11.11 8.31
CA SER A 447 -30.74 12.20 9.19
C SER A 447 -29.60 13.16 9.57
N MET A 448 -28.56 13.32 8.74
CA MET A 448 -27.60 14.42 8.96
C MET A 448 -28.16 15.70 8.37
N TRP A 449 -28.62 16.59 9.25
CA TRP A 449 -29.16 17.90 8.90
C TRP A 449 -28.11 19.02 8.96
N ALA A 450 -26.91 18.72 9.47
CA ALA A 450 -25.79 19.64 9.61
C ALA A 450 -24.51 19.04 8.99
N PRO A 451 -23.62 19.86 8.39
CA PRO A 451 -22.35 19.40 7.88
C PRO A 451 -21.44 18.95 9.04
N ILE A 452 -20.71 17.85 8.83
CA ILE A 452 -19.75 17.31 9.82
C ILE A 452 -18.60 18.30 10.04
N CYS A 453 -18.20 19.02 9.00
CA CYS A 453 -17.14 20.01 9.06
C CYS A 453 -17.70 21.43 8.89
N PRO A 454 -17.49 22.34 9.86
CA PRO A 454 -17.93 23.74 9.76
C PRO A 454 -17.36 24.49 8.55
N SER A 455 -16.21 24.03 8.02
CA SER A 455 -15.57 24.59 6.83
C SER A 455 -16.12 24.02 5.52
N GLU A 456 -16.88 22.92 5.58
CA GLU A 456 -17.46 22.24 4.43
C GLU A 456 -18.89 22.76 4.22
N LYS A 457 -19.09 23.59 3.21
CA LYS A 457 -20.37 24.30 2.95
C LYS A 457 -21.51 23.39 2.45
N VAL A 458 -21.34 22.07 2.45
CA VAL A 458 -22.10 21.22 1.54
C VAL A 458 -23.43 20.75 2.15
N LYS A 459 -24.53 21.32 1.65
CA LYS A 459 -25.86 20.74 1.72
C LYS A 459 -26.04 19.78 0.56
N PHE A 460 -25.53 18.55 0.68
CA PHE A 460 -25.53 17.63 -0.43
C PHE A 460 -26.95 17.34 -0.97
N THR A 461 -27.38 18.04 -2.02
CA THR A 461 -28.53 17.64 -2.81
C THR A 461 -28.14 16.41 -3.65
N LEU A 462 -29.12 15.74 -4.26
CA LEU A 462 -28.79 14.68 -5.22
C LEU A 462 -27.98 15.25 -6.40
N GLU A 463 -28.32 16.46 -6.83
CA GLU A 463 -27.69 17.15 -7.95
C GLU A 463 -26.23 17.50 -7.67
N GLU A 464 -25.95 18.16 -6.54
CA GLU A 464 -24.60 18.52 -6.12
C GLU A 464 -23.71 17.27 -5.93
N ARG A 465 -24.24 16.19 -5.33
CA ARG A 465 -23.51 14.92 -5.23
C ARG A 465 -23.17 14.35 -6.61
N SER A 466 -24.09 14.47 -7.55
CA SER A 466 -23.92 13.96 -8.91
C SER A 466 -22.86 14.78 -9.65
N ASP A 467 -22.85 16.10 -9.51
CA ASP A 467 -21.83 16.98 -10.10
C ASP A 467 -20.45 16.75 -9.52
N GLU A 468 -20.34 16.70 -8.19
CA GLU A 468 -19.08 16.44 -7.52
C GLU A 468 -18.51 15.07 -7.92
N LEU A 469 -19.37 14.07 -8.02
CA LEU A 469 -18.96 12.74 -8.44
C LEU A 469 -18.56 12.72 -9.91
N LEU A 470 -19.33 13.36 -10.80
CA LEU A 470 -19.01 13.47 -12.22
C LEU A 470 -17.63 14.11 -12.43
N GLY A 471 -17.34 15.22 -11.75
CA GLY A 471 -16.02 15.86 -11.82
C GLY A 471 -14.88 14.92 -11.40
N LYS A 472 -15.08 14.13 -10.34
CA LYS A 472 -14.10 13.14 -9.87
C LYS A 472 -13.90 11.99 -10.85
N LEU A 473 -14.99 11.52 -11.46
CA LEU A 473 -14.94 10.45 -12.46
C LEU A 473 -14.17 10.90 -13.71
N LEU A 474 -14.51 12.07 -14.24
CA LEU A 474 -13.83 12.67 -15.39
C LEU A 474 -12.34 12.92 -15.10
N GLY A 475 -12.01 13.42 -13.91
CA GLY A 475 -10.61 13.62 -13.47
C GLY A 475 -9.78 12.33 -13.41
N THR A 476 -10.42 11.17 -13.27
CA THR A 476 -9.78 9.84 -13.29
C THR A 476 -9.68 9.26 -14.72
N GLY A 477 -10.16 9.99 -15.73
CA GLY A 477 -10.26 9.50 -17.11
C GLY A 477 -11.33 8.42 -17.30
N LEU A 478 -12.37 8.41 -16.46
CA LEU A 478 -13.57 7.58 -16.70
C LEU A 478 -14.44 8.29 -17.74
N GLY A 479 -14.84 7.55 -18.77
CA GLY A 479 -15.53 8.08 -19.96
C GLY A 479 -14.75 7.93 -21.25
N ASN A 480 -13.43 7.69 -21.17
CA ASN A 480 -12.59 7.41 -22.34
C ASN A 480 -12.79 6.00 -22.91
N LYS A 481 -13.49 5.13 -22.16
CA LYS A 481 -13.79 3.73 -22.49
C LYS A 481 -15.27 3.47 -22.25
N PRO A 482 -15.86 2.44 -22.88
CA PRO A 482 -17.23 2.02 -22.56
C PRO A 482 -17.40 1.77 -21.06
N ILE A 483 -18.51 2.26 -20.49
CA ILE A 483 -18.81 2.15 -19.06
C ILE A 483 -20.02 1.23 -18.87
N VAL A 484 -19.89 0.28 -17.94
CA VAL A 484 -21.00 -0.51 -17.38
C VAL A 484 -21.26 -0.03 -15.95
N TRP A 485 -22.48 0.46 -15.71
CA TRP A 485 -22.91 0.91 -14.39
C TRP A 485 -23.62 -0.20 -13.64
N VAL A 486 -23.13 -0.51 -12.43
CA VAL A 486 -23.79 -1.42 -11.49
C VAL A 486 -24.20 -0.61 -10.27
N THR A 487 -25.49 -0.46 -10.05
CA THR A 487 -26.02 0.46 -9.03
C THR A 487 -27.00 -0.23 -8.10
N HIS A 488 -27.08 0.26 -6.87
CA HIS A 488 -28.07 -0.19 -5.90
C HIS A 488 -28.84 1.02 -5.33
N SER A 489 -30.18 0.97 -5.35
CA SER A 489 -31.07 1.96 -4.72
C SER A 489 -30.69 3.42 -5.09
N MET A 490 -30.41 4.29 -4.10
CA MET A 490 -30.00 5.69 -4.30
C MET A 490 -28.83 5.87 -5.26
N GLY A 491 -27.91 4.90 -5.34
CA GLY A 491 -26.81 4.94 -6.30
C GLY A 491 -27.29 5.02 -7.75
N GLY A 492 -28.41 4.37 -8.06
CA GLY A 492 -29.03 4.44 -9.39
C GLY A 492 -29.62 5.82 -9.69
N LEU A 493 -30.13 6.53 -8.68
CA LEU A 493 -30.61 7.91 -8.86
C LEU A 493 -29.46 8.88 -9.14
N ILE A 494 -28.31 8.70 -8.47
CA ILE A 494 -27.11 9.50 -8.73
C ILE A 494 -26.63 9.26 -10.17
N VAL A 495 -26.50 7.99 -10.56
CA VAL A 495 -26.07 7.65 -11.92
C VAL A 495 -27.06 8.15 -12.96
N LYS A 496 -28.37 8.02 -12.73
CA LYS A 496 -29.39 8.58 -13.63
C LYS A 496 -29.20 10.10 -13.80
N ASN A 497 -28.96 10.82 -12.71
CA ASN A 497 -28.74 12.27 -12.77
C ASN A 497 -27.46 12.60 -13.55
N ILE A 498 -26.36 11.87 -13.31
CA ILE A 498 -25.12 12.00 -14.11
C ILE A 498 -25.39 11.78 -15.61
N LEU A 499 -26.13 10.72 -15.96
CA LEU A 499 -26.45 10.39 -17.35
C LEU A 499 -27.38 11.40 -18.02
N CYS A 500 -28.18 12.15 -17.27
CA CYS A 500 -29.00 13.23 -17.81
C CYS A 500 -28.21 14.53 -18.07
N LYS A 501 -26.97 14.63 -17.58
CA LYS A 501 -26.10 15.82 -17.72
C LYS A 501 -25.10 15.71 -18.89
N GLY A 502 -24.84 14.50 -19.36
CA GLY A 502 -24.09 14.23 -20.59
C GLY A 502 -25.04 14.11 -21.77
#